data_AF-G4ZX31-F1
#
_entry.id   AF-G4ZX31-F1
#
_cell.length_a   1.000
_cell.length_b   1.000
_cell.length_c   1.000
_cell.angle_alpha   90.00
_cell.angle_beta   90.00
_cell.angle_gamma   90.00
#
_symmetry.space_group_name_H-M   'P 1'
#
loop_
_entity.id
_entity.type
_entity.pdbx_description
1 polymer ?
#
loop_
_entity_poly.entity_id
_entity_poly.type
_entity_poly.pdbx_seq_one_letter_code
_entity_poly.pdbx_strand_id
1 'polypeptide(L)'
;GMIITLAHMRTEYMKILASTFDFRFLQAANTLWAVTFCIVLNDLRMIVVLSCWVNFTCWLLQETYLRKSYFIVGAALGEWLFFVALLPYLSLELVDDVHHCNLFTASGHKISTKDVLANVIGAMAMLFLRNLYRRCRSLNRRSGSHVDTATLVAALNQRPKLPPLQMRLTTESIRFDPRRTLWPRIGTLRPLATWKIAAIYSSGAIGALFAVLSLFLSRINGTWGVIAVVGLVSSLLFSGIFACCCQCQLLKRIVLSFHFIFLATQTLATGFCIADVFSWEWAPSCGVASLLLLVFTILTVDALTPSMKRRLQFKFWMPVAGIILFFLVEVVLLVDVLVVGYWDLQDRVFLELDLIGRQAQFRVVPFFLSRIVTIFVWSARYVNIALTRHNDNVLILLRGEVEFDYEGWKRQSRLGTGNK
;
A
#
# COMPACT_ATOMS: atom_id res chain seq x y z
N GLY A 1 0.04 -26.09 -21.09
CA GLY A 1 0.65 -24.82 -20.67
C GLY A 1 0.89 -24.78 -19.18
N MET A 2 -0.13 -24.45 -18.39
CA MET A 2 -0.06 -24.26 -16.93
C MET A 2 0.47 -25.48 -16.15
N ILE A 3 0.05 -26.70 -16.50
CA ILE A 3 0.52 -27.92 -15.83
C ILE A 3 2.02 -28.14 -16.04
N ILE A 4 2.51 -27.83 -17.25
CA ILE A 4 3.93 -27.97 -17.61
C ILE A 4 4.77 -26.92 -16.88
N THR A 5 4.26 -25.69 -16.73
CA THR A 5 4.98 -24.61 -16.01
C THR A 5 4.98 -24.84 -14.51
N LEU A 6 3.88 -25.32 -13.92
CA LEU A 6 3.83 -25.71 -12.50
C LEU A 6 4.77 -26.88 -12.19
N ALA A 7 4.80 -27.90 -13.05
CA ALA A 7 5.69 -29.06 -12.89
C ALA A 7 7.18 -28.68 -12.93
N HIS A 8 7.51 -27.55 -13.54
CA HIS A 8 8.89 -27.07 -13.66
C HIS A 8 9.33 -26.17 -12.49
N MET A 9 8.41 -25.77 -11.59
CA MET A 9 8.74 -24.95 -10.43
C MET A 9 9.25 -25.79 -9.26
N ARG A 10 10.38 -25.39 -8.66
CA ARG A 10 10.89 -26.05 -7.45
C ARG A 10 10.00 -25.72 -6.25
N THR A 11 9.60 -26.74 -5.51
CA THR A 11 8.74 -26.63 -4.31
C THR A 11 9.31 -25.72 -3.23
N GLU A 12 10.64 -25.67 -3.08
CA GLU A 12 11.34 -24.78 -2.15
C GLU A 12 11.07 -23.28 -2.44
N TYR A 13 11.06 -22.90 -3.72
CA TYR A 13 10.78 -21.51 -4.12
C TYR A 13 9.32 -21.16 -3.89
N MET A 14 8.41 -22.07 -4.21
CA MET A 14 6.98 -21.88 -3.94
C MET A 14 6.71 -21.67 -2.46
N LYS A 15 7.40 -22.42 -1.58
CA LYS A 15 7.28 -22.27 -0.12
C LYS A 15 7.76 -20.88 0.35
N ILE A 16 8.87 -20.40 -0.18
CA ILE A 16 9.38 -19.05 0.14
C ILE A 16 8.42 -17.99 -0.37
N LEU A 17 7.94 -18.10 -1.62
CA LEU A 17 7.03 -17.12 -2.20
C LEU A 17 5.68 -17.09 -1.47
N ALA A 18 5.10 -18.26 -1.17
CA ALA A 18 3.87 -18.39 -0.41
C ALA A 18 3.99 -17.85 1.03
N SER A 19 5.21 -17.71 1.55
CA SER A 19 5.46 -17.06 2.85
C SER A 19 5.49 -15.53 2.77
N THR A 20 5.59 -14.95 1.57
CA THR A 20 5.59 -13.49 1.40
C THR A 20 4.19 -12.90 1.60
N PHE A 21 4.13 -11.75 2.27
CA PHE A 21 2.88 -11.04 2.53
C PHE A 21 2.17 -10.65 1.22
N ASP A 22 2.92 -10.12 0.25
CA ASP A 22 2.36 -9.65 -1.03
C ASP A 22 1.66 -10.81 -1.77
N PHE A 23 2.26 -12.01 -1.80
CA PHE A 23 1.62 -13.20 -2.40
C PHE A 23 0.35 -13.61 -1.64
N ARG A 24 0.41 -13.71 -0.30
CA ARG A 24 -0.75 -14.09 0.51
C ARG A 24 -1.91 -13.10 0.35
N PHE A 25 -1.61 -11.82 0.27
CA PHE A 25 -2.60 -10.77 0.08
C PHE A 25 -3.27 -10.86 -1.30
N LEU A 26 -2.49 -10.98 -2.38
CA LEU A 26 -3.06 -11.13 -3.73
C LEU A 26 -3.85 -12.43 -3.86
N GLN A 27 -3.38 -13.54 -3.28
CA GLN A 27 -4.11 -14.80 -3.30
C GLN A 27 -5.42 -14.71 -2.52
N ALA A 28 -5.42 -14.10 -1.34
CA ALA A 28 -6.63 -13.87 -0.55
C ALA A 28 -7.64 -12.98 -1.28
N ALA A 29 -7.18 -11.90 -1.91
CA ALA A 29 -8.01 -11.03 -2.74
C ALA A 29 -8.60 -11.79 -3.94
N ASN A 30 -7.80 -12.60 -4.63
CA ASN A 30 -8.26 -13.42 -5.75
C ASN A 30 -9.25 -14.51 -5.32
N THR A 31 -9.05 -15.16 -4.17
CA THR A 31 -10.03 -16.11 -3.61
C THR A 31 -11.33 -15.40 -3.24
N LEU A 32 -11.26 -14.21 -2.64
CA LEU A 32 -12.44 -13.43 -2.28
C LEU A 32 -13.22 -13.00 -3.53
N TRP A 33 -12.52 -12.56 -4.58
CA TRP A 33 -13.10 -12.25 -5.88
C TRP A 33 -13.79 -13.47 -6.49
N ALA A 34 -13.10 -14.61 -6.58
CA ALA A 34 -13.64 -15.80 -7.21
C ALA A 34 -14.86 -16.34 -6.46
N VAL A 35 -14.80 -16.43 -5.13
CA VAL A 35 -15.93 -16.88 -4.30
C VAL A 35 -17.13 -15.96 -4.45
N THR A 36 -16.92 -14.64 -4.33
CA THR A 36 -18.01 -13.65 -4.47
C THR A 36 -18.61 -13.72 -5.87
N PHE A 37 -17.79 -13.84 -6.91
CA PHE A 37 -18.27 -13.87 -8.29
C PHE A 37 -19.00 -15.18 -8.62
N CYS A 38 -18.56 -16.31 -8.08
CA CYS A 38 -19.29 -17.57 -8.22
C CYS A 38 -20.69 -17.50 -7.58
N ILE A 39 -20.81 -16.93 -6.37
CA ILE A 39 -22.11 -16.73 -5.71
C ILE A 39 -23.04 -15.87 -6.56
N VAL A 40 -22.49 -14.81 -7.18
CA VAL A 40 -23.22 -13.84 -7.99
C VAL A 40 -23.72 -14.42 -9.32
N LEU A 41 -22.95 -15.32 -9.95
CA LEU A 41 -23.31 -15.98 -11.22
C LEU A 41 -24.29 -17.15 -11.01
N ASN A 42 -24.09 -17.95 -9.95
CA ASN A 42 -24.93 -19.09 -9.57
C ASN A 42 -25.31 -20.07 -10.72
N ASP A 43 -24.46 -20.19 -11.74
CA ASP A 43 -24.69 -21.05 -12.92
C ASP A 43 -23.40 -21.73 -13.43
N LEU A 44 -23.45 -22.34 -14.62
CA LEU A 44 -22.30 -23.02 -15.24
C LEU A 44 -21.09 -22.10 -15.51
N ARG A 45 -21.27 -20.77 -15.56
CA ARG A 45 -20.17 -19.80 -15.75
C ARG A 45 -19.21 -19.80 -14.55
N MET A 46 -19.62 -20.33 -13.40
CA MET A 46 -18.73 -20.57 -12.26
C MET A 46 -17.48 -21.40 -12.62
N ILE A 47 -17.59 -22.31 -13.59
CA ILE A 47 -16.45 -23.11 -14.06
C ILE A 47 -15.37 -22.22 -14.70
N VAL A 48 -15.79 -21.19 -15.45
CA VAL A 48 -14.88 -20.21 -16.06
C VAL A 48 -14.19 -19.38 -14.97
N VAL A 49 -14.92 -18.95 -13.95
CA VAL A 49 -14.36 -18.21 -12.80
C VAL A 49 -13.32 -19.03 -12.05
N LEU A 50 -13.60 -20.31 -11.80
CA LEU A 50 -12.64 -21.23 -11.19
C LEU A 50 -11.40 -21.43 -12.06
N SER A 51 -11.57 -21.56 -13.38
CA SER A 51 -10.45 -21.62 -14.33
C SER A 51 -9.60 -20.34 -14.29
N CYS A 52 -10.23 -19.17 -14.27
CA CYS A 52 -9.57 -17.87 -14.11
C CYS A 52 -8.80 -17.80 -12.78
N TRP A 53 -9.39 -18.28 -11.69
CA TRP A 53 -8.76 -18.31 -10.37
C TRP A 53 -7.50 -19.19 -10.35
N VAL A 54 -7.56 -20.39 -10.95
CA VAL A 54 -6.40 -21.28 -11.09
C VAL A 54 -5.34 -20.63 -11.97
N ASN A 55 -5.73 -20.10 -13.13
CA ASN A 55 -4.83 -19.46 -14.07
C ASN A 55 -4.08 -18.29 -13.42
N PHE A 56 -4.81 -17.45 -12.69
CA PHE A 56 -4.23 -16.35 -11.92
C PHE A 56 -3.20 -16.83 -10.89
N THR A 57 -3.56 -17.85 -10.11
CA THR A 57 -2.66 -18.42 -9.10
C THR A 57 -1.37 -18.94 -9.75
N CYS A 58 -1.49 -19.61 -10.91
CA CYS A 58 -0.34 -20.08 -11.70
C CYS A 58 0.53 -18.91 -12.18
N TRP A 59 -0.09 -17.83 -12.66
CA TRP A 59 0.62 -16.64 -13.12
C TRP A 59 1.36 -15.90 -12.01
N LEU A 60 0.76 -15.76 -10.83
CA LEU A 60 1.43 -15.21 -9.65
C LEU A 60 2.65 -16.03 -9.24
N LEU A 61 2.59 -17.35 -9.37
CA LEU A 61 3.74 -18.22 -9.12
C LEU A 61 4.81 -18.04 -10.21
N GLN A 62 4.38 -17.94 -11.47
CA GLN A 62 5.25 -17.80 -12.64
C GLN A 62 5.97 -16.45 -12.70
N GLU A 63 5.40 -15.40 -12.11
CA GLU A 63 6.02 -14.09 -11.91
C GLU A 63 7.42 -14.18 -11.29
N THR A 64 7.68 -15.18 -10.46
CA THR A 64 8.99 -15.35 -9.82
C THR A 64 9.98 -16.21 -10.61
N TYR A 65 9.49 -17.01 -11.55
CA TYR A 65 10.30 -18.02 -12.24
C TYR A 65 10.88 -17.52 -13.56
N LEU A 66 10.14 -16.73 -14.34
CA LEU A 66 10.54 -16.35 -15.69
C LEU A 66 11.09 -14.92 -15.74
N ARG A 67 12.39 -14.80 -16.02
CA ARG A 67 13.13 -13.54 -15.82
C ARG A 67 13.42 -12.71 -17.09
N LYS A 68 12.97 -13.10 -18.29
CA LYS A 68 13.63 -12.60 -19.53
C LYS A 68 12.78 -12.51 -20.82
N SER A 69 11.53 -12.06 -20.82
CA SER A 69 10.86 -11.85 -22.11
C SER A 69 9.85 -10.71 -22.11
N TYR A 70 9.83 -9.94 -23.21
CA TYR A 70 8.75 -9.01 -23.55
C TYR A 70 7.37 -9.69 -23.49
N PHE A 71 7.31 -10.99 -23.77
CA PHE A 71 6.09 -11.80 -23.63
C PHE A 71 5.50 -11.76 -22.21
N ILE A 72 6.34 -11.73 -21.17
CA ILE A 72 5.90 -11.73 -19.77
C ILE A 72 5.33 -10.36 -19.36
N VAL A 73 5.83 -9.30 -19.98
CA VAL A 73 5.29 -7.94 -19.80
C VAL A 73 3.99 -7.80 -20.56
N GLY A 74 3.92 -8.33 -21.80
CA GLY A 74 2.68 -8.40 -22.56
C GLY A 74 1.59 -9.19 -21.84
N ALA A 75 1.92 -10.35 -21.25
CA ALA A 75 0.99 -11.14 -20.47
C ALA A 75 0.49 -10.39 -19.22
N ALA A 76 1.38 -9.77 -18.44
CA ALA A 76 0.98 -8.97 -17.29
C ALA A 76 0.15 -7.74 -17.67
N LEU A 77 0.43 -7.13 -18.82
CA LEU A 77 -0.39 -6.04 -19.36
C LEU A 77 -1.79 -6.56 -19.73
N GLY A 78 -1.88 -7.72 -20.38
CA GLY A 78 -3.13 -8.38 -20.72
C GLY A 78 -3.97 -8.71 -19.48
N GLU A 79 -3.37 -9.25 -18.42
CA GLU A 79 -4.05 -9.50 -17.15
C GLU A 79 -4.52 -8.22 -16.47
N TRP A 80 -3.68 -7.19 -16.47
CA TRP A 80 -4.06 -5.90 -15.91
C TRP A 80 -5.23 -5.28 -16.68
N LEU A 81 -5.17 -5.29 -18.02
CA LEU A 81 -6.26 -4.82 -18.88
C LEU A 81 -7.53 -5.64 -18.67
N PHE A 82 -7.41 -6.96 -18.44
CA PHE A 82 -8.55 -7.81 -18.11
C PHE A 82 -9.24 -7.32 -16.82
N PHE A 83 -8.51 -7.08 -15.73
CA PHE A 83 -9.13 -6.58 -14.49
C PHE A 83 -9.72 -5.16 -14.65
N VAL A 84 -9.04 -4.29 -15.39
CA VAL A 84 -9.52 -2.93 -15.68
C VAL A 84 -10.78 -2.94 -16.54
N ALA A 85 -10.91 -3.85 -17.49
CA ALA A 85 -12.10 -4.02 -18.32
C ALA A 85 -13.23 -4.75 -17.59
N LEU A 86 -12.88 -5.71 -16.73
CA LEU A 86 -13.85 -6.48 -15.94
C LEU A 86 -14.59 -5.58 -14.94
N LEU A 87 -13.91 -4.58 -14.37
CA LEU A 87 -14.51 -3.64 -13.42
C LEU A 87 -15.74 -2.90 -14.00
N PRO A 88 -15.67 -2.13 -15.11
CA PRO A 88 -16.83 -1.48 -15.69
C PRO A 88 -17.82 -2.50 -16.26
N TYR A 89 -17.35 -3.63 -16.79
CA TYR A 89 -18.22 -4.68 -17.32
C TYR A 89 -19.18 -5.23 -16.25
N LEU A 90 -18.67 -5.49 -15.05
CA LEU A 90 -19.50 -5.92 -13.92
C LEU A 90 -20.29 -4.78 -13.28
N SER A 91 -19.71 -3.58 -13.24
CA SER A 91 -20.37 -2.42 -12.60
C SER A 91 -21.60 -1.95 -13.37
N LEU A 92 -21.55 -2.00 -14.71
CA LEU A 92 -22.65 -1.67 -15.62
C LEU A 92 -23.65 -2.83 -15.81
N GLU A 93 -23.50 -3.91 -15.04
CA GLU A 93 -24.37 -5.10 -15.09
C GLU A 93 -24.51 -5.69 -16.51
N LEU A 94 -23.45 -5.59 -17.32
CA LEU A 94 -23.41 -6.08 -18.70
C LEU A 94 -23.42 -7.61 -18.81
N VAL A 95 -23.47 -8.30 -17.66
CA VAL A 95 -23.57 -9.75 -17.58
C VAL A 95 -25.05 -10.10 -17.34
N ASP A 96 -25.64 -10.82 -18.28
CA ASP A 96 -27.03 -11.26 -18.17
C ASP A 96 -27.21 -12.26 -17.00
N ASP A 97 -28.38 -12.23 -16.35
CA ASP A 97 -28.78 -13.10 -15.23
C ASP A 97 -27.89 -13.04 -13.98
N VAL A 98 -27.32 -11.88 -13.67
CA VAL A 98 -26.55 -11.70 -12.44
C VAL A 98 -27.45 -11.45 -11.23
N HIS A 99 -27.30 -12.28 -10.20
CA HIS A 99 -28.05 -12.18 -8.96
C HIS A 99 -27.21 -11.49 -7.88
N HIS A 100 -27.33 -10.17 -7.78
CA HIS A 100 -26.68 -9.43 -6.70
C HIS A 100 -27.37 -9.67 -5.36
N CYS A 101 -26.75 -10.47 -4.51
CA CYS A 101 -27.20 -10.65 -3.13
C CYS A 101 -26.73 -9.49 -2.24
N ASN A 102 -27.60 -9.05 -1.33
CA ASN A 102 -27.22 -8.18 -0.23
C ASN A 102 -26.55 -9.04 0.86
N LEU A 103 -25.27 -8.79 1.13
CA LEU A 103 -24.49 -9.57 2.11
C LEU A 103 -24.81 -9.15 3.54
N PHE A 104 -25.02 -7.85 3.74
CA PHE A 104 -25.30 -7.28 5.05
C PHE A 104 -26.30 -6.14 4.91
N THR A 105 -27.36 -6.19 5.70
CA THR A 105 -28.34 -5.10 5.83
C THR A 105 -28.34 -4.70 7.30
N ALA A 106 -27.72 -3.58 7.63
CA ALA A 106 -27.72 -3.03 8.99
C ALA A 106 -28.09 -1.54 8.95
N SER A 107 -29.00 -1.15 9.84
CA SER A 107 -29.49 0.23 10.00
C SER A 107 -29.89 0.96 8.70
N GLY A 108 -30.46 0.24 7.72
CA GLY A 108 -30.88 0.80 6.43
C GLY A 108 -29.78 0.85 5.35
N HIS A 109 -28.52 0.58 5.70
CA HIS A 109 -27.42 0.48 4.76
C HIS A 109 -27.28 -0.95 4.23
N LYS A 110 -27.14 -1.08 2.89
CA LYS A 110 -27.01 -2.36 2.21
C LYS A 110 -25.62 -2.48 1.62
N ILE A 111 -24.87 -3.50 2.05
CA ILE A 111 -23.61 -3.88 1.42
C ILE A 111 -23.92 -4.97 0.40
N SER A 112 -23.76 -4.64 -0.88
CA SER A 112 -24.01 -5.57 -1.98
C SER A 112 -22.76 -6.37 -2.35
N THR A 113 -22.96 -7.58 -2.85
CA THR A 113 -21.91 -8.36 -3.54
C THR A 113 -21.25 -7.55 -4.67
N LYS A 114 -21.99 -6.66 -5.33
CA LYS A 114 -21.48 -5.73 -6.37
C LYS A 114 -20.35 -4.84 -5.83
N ASP A 115 -20.56 -4.26 -4.65
CA ASP A 115 -19.60 -3.35 -4.03
C ASP A 115 -18.32 -4.08 -3.62
N VAL A 116 -18.46 -5.30 -3.08
CA VAL A 116 -17.33 -6.15 -2.73
C VAL A 116 -16.52 -6.48 -3.98
N LEU A 117 -17.19 -6.88 -5.05
CA LEU A 117 -16.54 -7.29 -6.30
C LEU A 117 -15.78 -6.13 -6.95
N ALA A 118 -16.41 -4.96 -7.07
CA ALA A 118 -15.78 -3.77 -7.62
C ALA A 118 -14.54 -3.34 -6.81
N ASN A 119 -14.65 -3.36 -5.47
CA ASN A 119 -13.55 -2.99 -4.60
C ASN A 119 -12.36 -3.96 -4.68
N VAL A 120 -12.63 -5.27 -4.67
CA VAL A 120 -11.58 -6.31 -4.75
C VAL A 120 -10.89 -6.26 -6.11
N ILE A 121 -11.64 -6.11 -7.21
CA ILE A 121 -11.07 -5.94 -8.55
C ILE A 121 -10.20 -4.68 -8.62
N GLY A 122 -10.67 -3.55 -8.08
CA GLY A 122 -9.88 -2.31 -8.05
C GLY A 122 -8.59 -2.44 -7.24
N ALA A 123 -8.63 -3.12 -6.09
CA ALA A 123 -7.44 -3.41 -5.29
C ALA A 123 -6.45 -4.31 -6.04
N MET A 124 -6.94 -5.37 -6.70
CA MET A 124 -6.11 -6.23 -7.53
C MET A 124 -5.49 -5.46 -8.70
N ALA A 125 -6.28 -4.68 -9.45
CA ALA A 125 -5.80 -3.89 -10.58
C ALA A 125 -4.64 -2.95 -10.20
N MET A 126 -4.71 -2.30 -9.04
CA MET A 126 -3.60 -1.47 -8.53
C MET A 126 -2.32 -2.27 -8.24
N LEU A 127 -2.46 -3.47 -7.66
CA LEU A 127 -1.30 -4.34 -7.38
C LEU A 127 -0.71 -4.92 -8.67
N PHE A 128 -1.53 -5.23 -9.66
CA PHE A 128 -1.05 -5.65 -10.99
C PHE A 128 -0.31 -4.53 -11.71
N LEU A 129 -0.80 -3.31 -11.61
CA LEU A 129 -0.12 -2.15 -12.18
C LEU A 129 1.30 -2.00 -11.60
N ARG A 130 1.49 -2.26 -10.31
CA ARG A 130 2.83 -2.33 -9.69
C ARG A 130 3.70 -3.37 -10.36
N ASN A 131 3.19 -4.61 -10.43
CA ASN A 131 3.95 -5.74 -10.95
C ASN A 131 4.36 -5.48 -12.41
N LEU A 132 3.45 -4.92 -13.19
CA LEU A 132 3.69 -4.46 -14.56
C LEU A 132 4.73 -3.32 -14.61
N TYR A 133 4.56 -2.26 -13.83
CA TYR A 133 5.49 -1.12 -13.79
C TYR A 133 6.91 -1.55 -13.42
N ARG A 134 7.04 -2.43 -12.41
CA ARG A 134 8.33 -3.01 -11.99
C ARG A 134 9.00 -3.74 -13.14
N ARG A 135 8.24 -4.50 -13.93
CA ARG A 135 8.77 -5.22 -15.11
C ARG A 135 9.19 -4.27 -16.22
N CYS A 136 8.35 -3.30 -16.58
CA CYS A 136 8.69 -2.28 -17.58
C CYS A 136 9.97 -1.53 -17.20
N ARG A 137 10.11 -1.17 -15.92
CA ARG A 137 11.33 -0.51 -15.41
C ARG A 137 12.55 -1.43 -15.48
N SER A 138 12.40 -2.71 -15.18
CA SER A 138 13.50 -3.69 -15.27
C SER A 138 13.99 -3.89 -16.71
N LEU A 139 13.08 -3.85 -17.69
CA LEU A 139 13.42 -3.90 -19.12
C LEU A 139 14.14 -2.61 -19.55
N ASN A 140 13.60 -1.45 -19.18
CA ASN A 140 14.18 -0.15 -19.55
C ASN A 140 15.59 0.06 -18.98
N ARG A 141 15.85 -0.38 -17.74
CA ARG A 141 17.20 -0.36 -17.15
C ARG A 141 18.23 -1.19 -17.92
N ARG A 142 17.78 -2.21 -18.66
CA ARG A 142 18.64 -3.09 -19.45
C ARG A 142 18.85 -2.60 -20.87
N SER A 143 17.87 -1.93 -21.46
CA SER A 143 18.04 -1.25 -22.76
C SER A 143 19.19 -0.23 -22.70
N GLY A 144 19.35 0.47 -21.57
CA GLY A 144 20.50 1.34 -21.32
C GLY A 144 21.84 0.63 -21.01
N SER A 145 21.83 -0.69 -20.76
CA SER A 145 23.02 -1.50 -20.44
C SER A 145 23.41 -2.45 -21.59
N HIS A 146 22.83 -2.27 -22.78
CA HIS A 146 22.94 -3.20 -23.90
C HIS A 146 24.33 -3.25 -24.58
N VAL A 147 25.35 -2.58 -24.01
CA VAL A 147 26.69 -2.46 -24.58
C VAL A 147 27.65 -3.63 -24.21
N ASP A 148 27.39 -4.45 -23.18
CA ASP A 148 28.39 -5.47 -22.72
C ASP A 148 27.90 -6.93 -22.65
N THR A 149 26.73 -7.25 -23.19
CA THR A 149 26.14 -8.59 -23.00
C THR A 149 26.76 -9.66 -23.91
N ALA A 150 27.22 -9.29 -25.11
CA ALA A 150 27.85 -10.22 -26.07
C ALA A 150 29.23 -10.70 -25.57
N THR A 151 30.02 -9.80 -25.00
CA THR A 151 31.33 -10.07 -24.39
C THR A 151 31.21 -10.96 -23.13
N LEU A 152 30.13 -10.79 -22.35
CA LEU A 152 29.90 -11.59 -21.15
C LEU A 152 29.42 -13.02 -21.47
N VAL A 153 28.61 -13.20 -22.53
CA VAL A 153 28.10 -14.51 -22.97
C VAL A 153 29.22 -15.34 -23.60
N ALA A 154 30.12 -14.72 -24.37
CA ALA A 154 31.32 -15.39 -24.89
C ALA A 154 32.26 -15.89 -23.76
N ALA A 155 32.37 -15.14 -22.66
CA ALA A 155 33.17 -15.54 -21.48
C ALA A 155 32.51 -16.63 -20.61
N LEU A 156 31.18 -16.83 -20.71
CA LEU A 156 30.43 -17.80 -19.91
C LEU A 156 30.41 -19.21 -20.52
N ASN A 157 30.56 -19.35 -21.83
CA ASN A 157 30.58 -20.65 -22.52
C ASN A 157 31.86 -21.48 -22.31
N GLN A 158 32.87 -20.94 -21.61
CA GLN A 158 34.18 -21.60 -21.43
C GLN A 158 34.47 -22.09 -19.99
N ARG A 159 33.52 -22.07 -19.04
CA ARG A 159 33.84 -22.39 -17.63
C ARG A 159 32.99 -23.51 -17.01
N PRO A 160 33.61 -24.47 -16.28
CA PRO A 160 32.87 -25.45 -15.49
C PRO A 160 32.39 -24.84 -14.17
N LYS A 161 31.14 -25.17 -13.80
CA LYS A 161 30.46 -24.97 -12.50
C LYS A 161 30.60 -23.59 -11.86
N LEU A 162 29.77 -22.65 -12.30
CA LEU A 162 29.51 -21.42 -11.55
C LEU A 162 28.80 -21.72 -10.22
N PRO A 163 29.11 -20.99 -9.13
CA PRO A 163 28.42 -21.17 -7.85
C PRO A 163 26.92 -20.88 -7.98
N PRO A 164 26.06 -21.53 -7.18
CA PRO A 164 24.63 -21.29 -7.21
C PRO A 164 24.33 -19.81 -6.88
N LEU A 165 23.44 -19.21 -7.66
CA LEU A 165 23.05 -17.82 -7.52
C LEU A 165 22.29 -17.64 -6.19
N GLN A 166 22.91 -16.96 -5.23
CA GLN A 166 22.31 -16.77 -3.90
C GLN A 166 21.30 -15.61 -3.92
N MET A 167 20.11 -15.86 -3.37
CA MET A 167 19.18 -14.80 -3.01
C MET A 167 19.68 -14.09 -1.77
N ARG A 168 19.85 -12.77 -1.82
CA ARG A 168 20.13 -11.95 -0.63
C ARG A 168 19.06 -10.90 -0.49
N LEU A 169 18.70 -10.61 0.76
CA LEU A 169 17.94 -9.40 1.03
C LEU A 169 18.84 -8.22 0.66
N THR A 170 18.51 -7.49 -0.41
CA THR A 170 19.33 -6.39 -0.92
C THR A 170 19.23 -5.20 0.04
N THR A 171 20.12 -5.18 1.04
CA THR A 171 20.55 -3.94 1.67
C THR A 171 21.46 -3.23 0.68
N GLU A 172 20.90 -2.38 -0.19
CA GLU A 172 21.69 -1.47 -0.99
C GLU A 172 22.62 -0.68 -0.04
N SER A 173 23.93 -0.89 -0.17
CA SER A 173 24.96 -0.19 0.61
C SER A 173 25.18 1.23 0.10
N ILE A 174 24.10 2.01 -0.04
CA ILE A 174 24.18 3.43 -0.36
C ILE A 174 24.48 4.15 0.95
N ARG A 175 25.67 4.74 1.07
CA ARG A 175 25.99 5.65 2.17
C ARG A 175 25.17 6.92 1.97
N PHE A 176 24.19 7.12 2.84
CA PHE A 176 23.42 8.36 2.88
C PHE A 176 24.16 9.38 3.74
N ASP A 177 24.41 10.56 3.17
CA ASP A 177 24.93 11.69 3.94
C ASP A 177 23.81 12.26 4.84
N PRO A 178 23.94 12.17 6.19
CA PRO A 178 22.92 12.64 7.12
C PRO A 178 22.75 14.16 7.12
N ARG A 179 23.63 14.92 6.45
CA ARG A 179 23.56 16.39 6.36
C ARG A 179 22.59 16.89 5.29
N ARG A 180 22.13 16.02 4.38
CA ARG A 180 21.17 16.35 3.31
C ARG A 180 19.71 16.17 3.78
N THR A 181 19.31 16.93 4.79
CA THR A 181 17.89 17.05 5.19
C THR A 181 17.17 18.10 4.35
N LEU A 182 15.83 18.05 4.36
CA LEU A 182 14.98 18.99 3.62
C LEU A 182 15.18 20.43 4.09
N TRP A 183 15.49 20.61 5.38
CA TRP A 183 15.97 21.88 5.92
C TRP A 183 17.18 21.67 6.86
N PRO A 184 18.42 21.96 6.41
CA PRO A 184 19.63 21.68 7.19
C PRO A 184 19.70 22.44 8.53
N ARG A 185 19.14 23.65 8.61
CA ARG A 185 19.21 24.47 9.85
C ARG A 185 18.43 23.86 11.02
N ILE A 186 17.51 22.93 10.78
CA ILE A 186 16.71 22.27 11.82
C ILE A 186 17.34 20.89 12.09
N GLY A 187 17.96 20.73 13.26
CA GLY A 187 18.38 19.43 13.81
C GLY A 187 19.69 18.82 13.31
N THR A 188 20.25 19.24 12.17
CA THR A 188 21.52 18.64 11.68
C THR A 188 22.76 19.22 12.36
N LEU A 189 22.82 20.53 12.59
CA LEU A 189 24.03 21.23 13.08
C LEU A 189 24.13 21.32 14.61
N ARG A 190 23.01 21.31 15.34
CA ARG A 190 22.99 21.35 16.82
C ARG A 190 21.90 20.42 17.38
N PRO A 191 22.13 19.75 18.51
CA PRO A 191 21.07 19.01 19.20
C PRO A 191 19.93 19.97 19.58
N LEU A 192 18.68 19.53 19.41
CA LEU A 192 17.53 20.31 19.86
C LEU A 192 17.51 20.29 21.39
N ALA A 193 17.27 21.46 21.99
CA ALA A 193 17.02 21.54 23.42
C ALA A 193 15.74 20.78 23.78
N THR A 194 15.69 20.16 24.96
CA THR A 194 14.57 19.31 25.42
C THR A 194 13.23 20.04 25.37
N TRP A 195 13.20 21.34 25.67
CA TRP A 195 11.97 22.15 25.60
C TRP A 195 11.41 22.25 24.16
N LYS A 196 12.28 22.29 23.14
CA LYS A 196 11.85 22.31 21.73
C LYS A 196 11.22 20.98 21.34
N ILE A 197 11.79 19.88 21.82
CA ILE A 197 11.27 18.52 21.60
C ILE A 197 9.90 18.38 22.28
N ALA A 198 9.79 18.82 23.53
CA ALA A 198 8.52 18.84 24.27
C ALA A 198 7.45 19.69 23.55
N ALA A 199 7.82 20.87 23.04
CA ALA A 199 6.92 21.72 22.26
C ALA A 199 6.42 21.03 20.98
N ILE A 200 7.31 20.39 20.21
CA ILE A 200 6.96 19.67 18.99
C ILE A 200 6.00 18.50 19.30
N TYR A 201 6.28 17.70 20.33
CA TYR A 201 5.39 16.59 20.66
C TYR A 201 4.06 17.05 21.26
N SER A 202 4.07 18.14 22.03
CA SER A 202 2.83 18.74 22.53
C SER A 202 1.96 19.24 21.37
N SER A 203 2.55 19.84 20.33
CA SER A 203 1.78 20.28 19.16
C SER A 203 1.20 19.11 18.38
N GLY A 204 1.94 17.99 18.24
CA GLY A 204 1.42 16.77 17.62
C GLY A 204 0.28 16.13 18.43
N ALA A 205 0.40 16.09 19.76
CA ALA A 205 -0.64 15.55 20.64
C ALA A 205 -1.90 16.43 20.66
N ILE A 206 -1.73 17.76 20.70
CA ILE A 206 -2.84 18.73 20.60
C ILE A 206 -3.52 18.57 19.23
N GLY A 207 -2.75 18.47 18.15
CA GLY A 207 -3.26 18.26 16.80
C GLY A 207 -4.10 17.00 16.67
N ALA A 208 -3.62 15.88 17.23
CA ALA A 208 -4.35 14.61 17.24
C ALA A 208 -5.63 14.69 18.07
N LEU A 209 -5.54 15.22 19.30
CA LEU A 209 -6.70 15.36 20.20
C LEU A 209 -7.78 16.24 19.56
N PHE A 210 -7.40 17.39 19.01
CA PHE A 210 -8.35 18.33 18.44
C PHE A 210 -8.90 17.86 17.09
N ALA A 211 -8.15 17.06 16.34
CA ALA A 211 -8.67 16.38 15.15
C ALA A 211 -9.79 15.41 15.51
N VAL A 212 -9.58 14.58 16.55
CA VAL A 212 -10.58 13.63 17.06
C VAL A 212 -11.81 14.38 17.59
N LEU A 213 -11.59 15.41 18.42
CA LEU A 213 -12.69 16.24 18.92
C LEU A 213 -13.46 16.90 17.78
N SER A 214 -12.78 17.43 16.76
CA SER A 214 -13.44 18.07 15.61
C SER A 214 -14.30 17.12 14.78
N LEU A 215 -14.11 15.80 14.88
CA LEU A 215 -14.92 14.81 14.17
C LEU A 215 -16.15 14.40 14.99
N PHE A 216 -15.97 14.07 16.27
CA PHE A 216 -17.04 13.52 17.12
C PHE A 216 -17.87 14.59 17.83
N LEU A 217 -17.24 15.72 18.09
CA LEU A 217 -17.75 16.89 18.74
C LEU A 217 -17.81 17.96 17.62
N SER A 218 -18.72 17.87 16.66
CA SER A 218 -18.95 18.97 15.69
C SER A 218 -20.38 19.50 15.76
N ARG A 219 -21.27 18.84 16.53
CA ARG A 219 -22.73 19.02 16.40
C ARG A 219 -23.46 19.61 17.61
N ILE A 220 -22.87 19.49 18.79
CA ILE A 220 -23.34 19.88 20.16
C ILE A 220 -23.15 21.39 20.63
N ASN A 221 -22.18 22.24 20.19
CA ASN A 221 -21.65 23.46 20.86
C ASN A 221 -20.89 24.45 19.93
N GLY A 222 -21.28 25.72 19.78
CA GLY A 222 -20.71 26.70 18.81
C GLY A 222 -19.20 27.02 18.79
N THR A 223 -18.36 26.39 19.61
CA THR A 223 -16.88 26.55 19.65
C THR A 223 -16.10 25.65 18.68
N TRP A 224 -16.80 24.87 17.85
CA TRP A 224 -16.20 23.88 16.93
C TRP A 224 -15.10 24.40 16.03
N GLY A 225 -15.30 25.61 15.53
CA GLY A 225 -14.40 26.17 14.54
C GLY A 225 -12.99 26.43 15.06
N VAL A 226 -12.90 26.86 16.31
CA VAL A 226 -11.61 27.14 16.95
C VAL A 226 -10.86 25.83 17.18
N ILE A 227 -11.56 24.77 17.62
CA ILE A 227 -10.97 23.45 17.85
C ILE A 227 -10.42 22.88 16.53
N ALA A 228 -11.21 22.95 15.46
CA ALA A 228 -10.83 22.47 14.13
C ALA A 228 -9.57 23.19 13.60
N VAL A 229 -9.54 24.53 13.69
CA VAL A 229 -8.41 25.35 13.23
C VAL A 229 -7.16 25.09 14.08
N VAL A 230 -7.29 25.06 15.40
CA VAL A 230 -6.15 24.78 16.29
C VAL A 230 -5.60 23.37 16.04
N GLY A 231 -6.47 22.38 15.84
CA GLY A 231 -6.08 21.02 15.47
C GLY A 231 -5.31 20.99 14.16
N LEU A 232 -5.81 21.63 13.11
CA LEU A 232 -5.16 21.67 11.80
C LEU A 232 -3.81 22.39 11.85
N VAL A 233 -3.73 23.56 12.48
CA VAL A 233 -2.49 24.36 12.59
C VAL A 233 -1.44 23.62 13.41
N SER A 234 -1.82 23.02 14.54
CA SER A 234 -0.87 22.27 15.39
C SER A 234 -0.34 21.00 14.71
N SER A 235 -1.19 20.27 13.98
CA SER A 235 -0.76 19.15 13.13
C SER A 235 0.14 19.62 11.99
N LEU A 236 -0.19 20.71 11.31
CA LEU A 236 0.65 21.27 10.24
C LEU A 236 2.03 21.68 10.75
N LEU A 237 2.10 22.30 11.93
CA LEU A 237 3.37 22.65 12.58
C LEU A 237 4.19 21.41 12.91
N PHE A 238 3.57 20.40 13.53
CA PHE A 238 4.23 19.14 13.84
C PHE A 238 4.76 18.43 12.59
N SER A 239 3.88 18.20 11.61
CA SER A 239 4.19 17.53 10.34
C SER A 239 5.21 18.29 9.51
N GLY A 240 5.13 19.62 9.48
CA GLY A 240 6.07 20.49 8.76
C GLY A 240 7.49 20.42 9.36
N ILE A 241 7.60 20.57 10.68
CA ILE A 241 8.88 20.44 11.39
C ILE A 241 9.46 19.04 11.20
N PHE A 242 8.62 18.01 11.25
CA PHE A 242 9.02 16.63 11.01
C PHE A 242 9.56 16.44 9.58
N ALA A 243 8.82 16.91 8.58
CA ALA A 243 9.22 16.82 7.17
C ALA A 243 10.55 17.55 6.89
N CYS A 244 10.81 18.66 7.59
CA CYS A 244 12.09 19.37 7.52
C CYS A 244 13.28 18.52 8.02
N CYS A 245 13.03 17.62 8.98
CA CYS A 245 14.02 16.72 9.56
C CYS A 245 14.28 15.47 8.69
N CYS A 246 13.39 15.17 7.73
CA CYS A 246 13.54 14.04 6.81
C CYS A 246 14.73 14.25 5.86
N GLN A 247 15.40 13.15 5.51
CA GLN A 247 16.44 13.18 4.49
C GLN A 247 15.81 13.20 3.09
N CYS A 248 16.16 14.17 2.23
CA CYS A 248 15.52 14.34 0.92
C CYS A 248 15.56 13.11 0.03
N GLN A 249 16.71 12.41 -0.01
CA GLN A 249 16.87 11.23 -0.87
C GLN A 249 16.04 10.05 -0.35
N LEU A 250 16.01 9.86 0.97
CA LEU A 250 15.26 8.78 1.60
C LEU A 250 13.75 9.05 1.52
N LEU A 251 13.34 10.30 1.75
CA LEU A 251 11.96 10.75 1.58
C LEU A 251 11.51 10.55 0.13
N LYS A 252 12.28 11.01 -0.86
CA LYS A 252 11.98 10.78 -2.28
C LYS A 252 11.84 9.30 -2.60
N ARG A 253 12.70 8.45 -2.01
CA ARG A 253 12.64 7.00 -2.21
C ARG A 253 11.41 6.36 -1.57
N ILE A 254 11.01 6.84 -0.39
CA ILE A 254 9.79 6.40 0.31
C ILE A 254 8.56 6.83 -0.47
N VAL A 255 8.45 8.11 -0.81
CA VAL A 255 7.30 8.67 -1.51
C VAL A 255 7.12 8.06 -2.89
N LEU A 256 8.21 7.63 -3.55
CA LEU A 256 8.17 6.89 -4.81
C LEU A 256 8.08 5.36 -4.64
N SER A 257 8.08 4.85 -3.40
CA SER A 257 7.87 3.43 -3.14
C SER A 257 6.42 3.07 -3.39
N PHE A 258 6.17 1.96 -4.07
CA PHE A 258 4.81 1.48 -4.29
C PHE A 258 4.06 1.26 -2.98
N HIS A 259 4.72 0.71 -1.95
CA HIS A 259 4.08 0.45 -0.67
C HIS A 259 3.59 1.74 0.00
N PHE A 260 4.32 2.83 -0.16
CA PHE A 260 3.89 4.16 0.28
C PHE A 260 2.74 4.66 -0.57
N ILE A 261 2.90 4.70 -1.90
CA ILE A 261 1.88 5.24 -2.81
C ILE A 261 0.56 4.49 -2.65
N PHE A 262 0.60 3.17 -2.61
CA PHE A 262 -0.58 2.34 -2.43
C PHE A 262 -1.29 2.68 -1.13
N LEU A 263 -0.57 2.67 0.01
CA LEU A 263 -1.16 2.96 1.31
C LEU A 263 -1.63 4.42 1.41
N ALA A 264 -0.85 5.37 0.91
CA ALA A 264 -1.19 6.78 0.83
C ALA A 264 -2.48 7.01 0.03
N THR A 265 -2.62 6.35 -1.13
CA THR A 265 -3.86 6.42 -1.93
C THR A 265 -5.03 5.80 -1.17
N GLN A 266 -4.86 4.67 -0.46
CA GLN A 266 -5.93 4.11 0.37
C GLN A 266 -6.33 5.08 1.49
N THR A 267 -5.35 5.65 2.19
CA THR A 267 -5.57 6.60 3.29
C THR A 267 -6.24 7.89 2.80
N LEU A 268 -5.80 8.45 1.67
CA LEU A 268 -6.45 9.62 1.05
C LEU A 268 -7.89 9.31 0.64
N ALA A 269 -8.11 8.18 -0.04
CA ALA A 269 -9.45 7.75 -0.43
C ALA A 269 -10.37 7.62 0.80
N THR A 270 -9.85 7.07 1.90
CA THR A 270 -10.57 6.96 3.19
C THR A 270 -10.91 8.35 3.74
N GLY A 271 -9.96 9.28 3.76
CA GLY A 271 -10.22 10.66 4.18
C GLY A 271 -11.26 11.37 3.31
N PHE A 272 -11.22 11.18 1.99
CA PHE A 272 -12.26 11.69 1.09
C PHE A 272 -13.64 11.09 1.40
N CYS A 273 -13.71 9.79 1.72
CA CYS A 273 -14.97 9.16 2.13
C CYS A 273 -15.53 9.80 3.39
N ILE A 274 -14.70 9.98 4.42
CA ILE A 274 -15.14 10.58 5.67
C ILE A 274 -15.62 12.01 5.45
N ALA A 275 -14.87 12.82 4.70
CA ALA A 275 -15.28 14.17 4.36
C ALA A 275 -16.63 14.20 3.62
N ASP A 276 -16.84 13.26 2.70
CA ASP A 276 -18.10 13.14 1.96
C ASP A 276 -19.28 12.68 2.83
N VAL A 277 -19.04 11.73 3.75
CA VAL A 277 -20.03 11.29 4.76
C VAL A 277 -20.45 12.46 5.66
N PHE A 278 -19.51 13.35 6.01
CA PHE A 278 -19.78 14.61 6.72
C PHE A 278 -20.28 15.74 5.80
N SER A 279 -20.67 15.44 4.56
CA SER A 279 -21.22 16.42 3.62
C SER A 279 -20.31 17.62 3.37
N TRP A 280 -18.99 17.44 3.48
CA TRP A 280 -17.98 18.50 3.36
C TRP A 280 -18.15 19.66 4.34
N GLU A 281 -18.74 19.39 5.52
CA GLU A 281 -18.75 20.35 6.61
C GLU A 281 -17.30 20.73 6.97
N TRP A 282 -17.05 22.03 7.09
CA TRP A 282 -15.69 22.56 7.15
C TRP A 282 -14.94 22.09 8.41
N ALA A 283 -15.61 22.01 9.57
CA ALA A 283 -14.98 21.64 10.83
C ALA A 283 -14.54 20.16 10.85
N PRO A 284 -15.43 19.17 10.59
CA PRO A 284 -15.01 17.77 10.44
C PRO A 284 -13.97 17.59 9.33
N SER A 285 -14.09 18.32 8.21
CA SER A 285 -13.11 18.27 7.11
C SER A 285 -11.72 18.73 7.55
N CYS A 286 -11.62 19.77 8.39
CA CYS A 286 -10.36 20.16 9.02
C CYS A 286 -9.82 19.07 9.97
N GLY A 287 -10.70 18.38 10.71
CA GLY A 287 -10.35 17.21 11.52
C GLY A 287 -9.76 16.07 10.68
N VAL A 288 -10.41 15.72 9.56
CA VAL A 288 -9.91 14.73 8.60
C VAL A 288 -8.56 15.16 8.03
N ALA A 289 -8.42 16.41 7.59
CA ALA A 289 -7.16 16.93 7.05
C ALA A 289 -6.02 16.85 8.10
N SER A 290 -6.33 17.17 9.36
CA SER A 290 -5.39 17.06 10.47
C SER A 290 -4.95 15.61 10.70
N LEU A 291 -5.87 14.63 10.72
CA LEU A 291 -5.55 13.21 10.81
C LEU A 291 -4.70 12.74 9.63
N LEU A 292 -5.03 13.15 8.40
CA LEU A 292 -4.25 12.80 7.21
C LEU A 292 -2.80 13.31 7.33
N LEU A 293 -2.59 14.56 7.74
CA LEU A 293 -1.25 15.12 7.97
C LEU A 293 -0.45 14.28 8.99
N LEU A 294 -1.07 13.91 10.11
CA LEU A 294 -0.45 13.10 11.14
C LEU A 294 -0.10 11.68 10.63
N VAL A 295 -1.01 11.04 9.90
CA VAL A 295 -0.75 9.72 9.30
C VAL A 295 0.38 9.79 8.28
N PHE A 296 0.39 10.79 7.41
CA PHE A 296 1.50 10.98 6.46
C PHE A 296 2.84 11.20 7.16
N THR A 297 2.82 11.89 8.30
CA THR A 297 4.00 12.04 9.15
C THR A 297 4.49 10.68 9.64
N ILE A 298 3.57 9.82 10.10
CA ILE A 298 3.88 8.46 10.56
C ILE A 298 4.41 7.58 9.41
N LEU A 299 3.79 7.64 8.23
CA LEU A 299 4.21 6.86 7.06
C LEU A 299 5.58 7.28 6.52
N THR A 300 5.98 8.53 6.76
CA THR A 300 7.29 9.06 6.35
C THR A 300 8.36 8.95 7.43
N VAL A 301 8.09 8.28 8.58
CA VAL A 301 9.06 8.09 9.68
C VAL A 301 10.35 7.43 9.24
N ASP A 302 10.30 6.54 8.25
CA ASP A 302 11.51 5.91 7.73
C ASP A 302 12.42 6.86 6.95
N ALA A 303 11.94 8.05 6.60
CA ALA A 303 12.76 9.09 5.99
C ALA A 303 13.71 9.76 7.01
N LEU A 304 13.50 9.52 8.31
CA LEU A 304 14.42 9.98 9.36
C LEU A 304 15.61 9.04 9.46
N THR A 305 16.81 9.62 9.39
CA THR A 305 18.04 8.88 9.66
C THR A 305 18.07 8.41 11.13
N PRO A 306 18.74 7.29 11.45
CA PRO A 306 18.87 6.80 12.83
C PRO A 306 19.46 7.85 13.79
N SER A 307 20.36 8.69 13.28
CA SER A 307 20.93 9.83 14.03
C SER A 307 19.87 10.88 14.37
N MET A 308 18.95 11.17 13.45
CA MET A 308 17.85 12.11 13.68
C MET A 308 16.79 11.53 14.61
N LYS A 309 16.45 10.24 14.47
CA LYS A 309 15.53 9.53 15.38
C LYS A 309 16.02 9.61 16.84
N ARG A 310 17.32 9.36 17.08
CA ARG A 310 17.93 9.51 18.41
C ARG A 310 17.87 10.95 18.94
N ARG A 311 18.09 11.95 18.09
CA ARG A 311 18.04 13.38 18.48
C ARG A 311 16.63 13.86 18.81
N LEU A 312 15.63 13.38 18.08
CA LEU A 312 14.22 13.67 18.36
C LEU A 312 13.66 12.78 19.48
N GLN A 313 14.46 11.86 20.04
CA GLN A 313 14.00 10.85 21.00
C GLN A 313 12.83 10.00 20.48
N PHE A 314 12.81 9.79 19.16
CA PHE A 314 11.73 9.09 18.49
C PHE A 314 11.80 7.59 18.80
N LYS A 315 10.80 7.08 19.52
CA LYS A 315 10.71 5.66 19.90
C LYS A 315 9.84 4.88 18.91
N PHE A 316 10.14 3.58 18.74
CA PHE A 316 9.40 2.71 17.82
C PHE A 316 7.91 2.55 18.18
N TRP A 317 7.53 2.73 19.44
CA TRP A 317 6.11 2.70 19.87
C TRP A 317 5.30 3.90 19.36
N MET A 318 5.92 5.03 19.03
CA MET A 318 5.19 6.25 18.65
C MET A 318 4.44 6.11 17.31
N PRO A 319 5.07 5.61 16.21
CA PRO A 319 4.34 5.25 14.99
C PRO A 319 3.22 4.25 15.23
N VAL A 320 3.47 3.23 16.06
CA VAL A 320 2.49 2.18 16.35
C VAL A 320 1.27 2.77 17.06
N ALA A 321 1.48 3.62 18.08
CA ALA A 321 0.41 4.33 18.77
C ALA A 321 -0.39 5.22 17.81
N GLY A 322 0.28 5.93 16.90
CA GLY A 322 -0.39 6.76 15.90
C GLY A 322 -1.21 5.96 14.89
N ILE A 323 -0.71 4.80 14.43
CA ILE A 323 -1.47 3.87 13.56
C ILE A 323 -2.71 3.34 14.28
N ILE A 324 -2.55 2.94 15.55
CA ILE A 324 -3.67 2.43 16.37
C ILE A 324 -4.72 3.53 16.57
N LEU A 325 -4.29 4.76 16.90
CA LEU A 325 -5.20 5.90 17.08
C LEU A 325 -5.99 6.19 15.79
N PHE A 326 -5.29 6.26 14.65
CA PHE A 326 -5.93 6.45 13.35
C PHE A 326 -6.98 5.36 13.11
N PHE A 327 -6.60 4.08 13.25
CA PHE A 327 -7.51 2.97 13.04
C PHE A 327 -8.72 2.98 14.00
N LEU A 328 -8.51 3.35 15.26
CA LEU A 328 -9.59 3.46 16.24
C LEU A 328 -10.63 4.50 15.80
N VAL A 329 -10.19 5.67 15.33
CA VAL A 329 -11.09 6.72 14.83
C VAL A 329 -11.90 6.21 13.64
N GLU A 330 -11.23 5.58 12.66
CA GLU A 330 -11.87 5.03 11.46
C GLU A 330 -12.91 3.95 11.81
N VAL A 331 -12.58 3.05 12.74
CA VAL A 331 -13.51 1.98 13.19
C VAL A 331 -14.71 2.57 13.94
N VAL A 332 -14.51 3.56 14.81
CA VAL A 332 -15.63 4.20 15.52
C VAL A 332 -16.58 4.87 14.52
N LEU A 333 -16.05 5.60 13.53
CA LEU A 333 -16.87 6.18 12.47
C LEU A 333 -17.61 5.10 11.66
N LEU A 334 -16.92 4.03 11.28
CA LEU A 334 -17.52 2.91 10.54
C LEU A 334 -18.64 2.22 11.34
N VAL A 335 -18.44 2.00 12.64
CA VAL A 335 -19.44 1.41 13.54
C VAL A 335 -20.65 2.33 13.67
N ASP A 336 -20.44 3.65 13.74
CA ASP A 336 -21.55 4.59 13.78
C ASP A 336 -22.37 4.58 12.49
N VAL A 337 -21.70 4.67 11.34
CA VAL A 337 -22.36 4.60 10.03
C VAL A 337 -23.17 3.31 9.86
N LEU A 338 -22.63 2.16 10.28
CA LEU A 338 -23.24 0.86 10.01
C LEU A 338 -24.26 0.41 11.07
N VAL A 339 -24.08 0.78 12.33
CA VAL A 339 -24.81 0.18 13.46
C VAL A 339 -25.51 1.21 14.34
N VAL A 340 -24.81 2.26 14.78
CA VAL A 340 -25.30 3.13 15.86
C VAL A 340 -26.17 4.27 15.32
N GLY A 341 -25.76 4.91 14.23
CA GLY A 341 -26.44 6.04 13.62
C GLY A 341 -26.52 7.28 14.51
N TYR A 342 -25.62 7.45 15.49
CA TYR A 342 -25.68 8.56 16.44
C TYR A 342 -25.35 9.91 15.78
N TRP A 343 -24.40 9.94 14.84
CA TRP A 343 -24.00 11.18 14.17
C TRP A 343 -24.80 11.47 12.89
N ASP A 344 -25.82 10.67 12.55
CA ASP A 344 -26.65 10.81 11.34
C ASP A 344 -25.79 10.93 10.06
N LEU A 345 -24.78 10.06 9.99
CA LEU A 345 -23.80 10.03 8.91
C LEU A 345 -24.47 9.57 7.61
N GLN A 346 -24.22 10.30 6.51
CA GLN A 346 -24.94 10.11 5.26
C GLN A 346 -24.26 9.08 4.35
N ASP A 347 -24.99 8.04 3.93
CA ASP A 347 -24.57 7.16 2.84
C ASP A 347 -24.94 7.79 1.48
N ARG A 348 -24.00 8.56 0.94
CA ARG A 348 -24.13 9.25 -0.34
C ARG A 348 -23.69 8.34 -1.50
N VAL A 349 -24.23 8.65 -2.69
CA VAL A 349 -23.73 8.07 -3.94
C VAL A 349 -22.45 8.83 -4.30
N PHE A 350 -21.31 8.15 -4.18
CA PHE A 350 -19.98 8.69 -4.44
C PHE A 350 -19.71 8.88 -5.94
N LEU A 351 -20.16 7.93 -6.75
CA LEU A 351 -19.95 7.93 -8.19
C LEU A 351 -21.17 7.33 -8.88
N GLU A 352 -21.76 8.09 -9.79
CA GLU A 352 -22.79 7.62 -10.70
C GLU A 352 -22.18 7.56 -12.10
N LEU A 353 -22.07 6.35 -12.65
CA LEU A 353 -21.62 6.13 -14.01
C LEU A 353 -22.83 5.78 -14.87
N ASP A 354 -23.15 6.66 -15.82
CA ASP A 354 -24.10 6.36 -16.89
C ASP A 354 -23.31 6.07 -18.17
N LEU A 355 -23.26 4.80 -18.55
CA LEU A 355 -22.65 4.36 -19.80
C LEU A 355 -23.62 3.42 -20.52
N ILE A 356 -23.90 3.72 -21.79
CA ILE A 356 -24.75 2.88 -22.66
C ILE A 356 -26.18 2.74 -22.06
N GLY A 357 -26.70 3.82 -21.47
CA GLY A 357 -28.06 3.87 -20.90
C GLY A 357 -28.26 2.98 -19.67
N ARG A 358 -27.17 2.50 -19.05
CA ARG A 358 -27.19 1.75 -17.79
C ARG A 358 -26.46 2.55 -16.72
N GLN A 359 -27.09 2.69 -15.56
CA GLN A 359 -26.58 3.45 -14.43
C GLN A 359 -25.95 2.52 -13.39
N ALA A 360 -24.69 2.80 -13.02
CA ALA A 360 -24.00 2.16 -11.93
C ALA A 360 -23.77 3.18 -10.80
N GLN A 361 -24.35 2.91 -9.63
CA GLN A 361 -24.20 3.76 -8.44
C GLN A 361 -23.23 3.10 -7.46
N PHE A 362 -22.17 3.83 -7.10
CA PHE A 362 -21.24 3.43 -6.05
C PHE A 362 -21.50 4.26 -4.80
N ARG A 363 -21.71 3.59 -3.67
CA ARG A 363 -21.97 4.22 -2.38
C ARG A 363 -20.69 4.43 -1.58
N VAL A 364 -20.66 5.46 -0.76
CA VAL A 364 -19.48 5.82 0.04
C VAL A 364 -19.19 4.76 1.10
N VAL A 365 -20.23 4.24 1.77
CA VAL A 365 -20.05 3.35 2.95
C VAL A 365 -19.40 2.01 2.59
N PRO A 366 -19.83 1.26 1.54
CA PRO A 366 -19.16 0.05 1.12
C PRO A 366 -17.71 0.29 0.65
N PHE A 367 -17.48 1.42 -0.01
CA PHE A 367 -16.15 1.82 -0.45
C PHE A 367 -15.24 2.10 0.75
N PHE A 368 -15.71 2.88 1.73
CA PHE A 368 -15.03 3.19 2.98
C PHE A 368 -14.65 1.92 3.76
N LEU A 369 -15.60 1.00 3.96
CA LEU A 369 -15.35 -0.29 4.62
C LEU A 369 -14.20 -1.06 3.96
N SER A 370 -14.20 -1.15 2.63
CA SER A 370 -13.16 -1.84 1.89
C SER A 370 -11.77 -1.20 2.08
N ARG A 371 -11.70 0.13 2.13
CA ARG A 371 -10.44 0.85 2.37
C ARG A 371 -9.93 0.62 3.79
N ILE A 372 -10.79 0.64 4.80
CA ILE A 372 -10.41 0.35 6.20
C ILE A 372 -9.81 -1.05 6.30
N VAL A 373 -10.45 -2.07 5.71
CA VAL A 373 -9.93 -3.44 5.74
C VAL A 373 -8.55 -3.52 5.05
N THR A 374 -8.40 -2.84 3.91
CA THR A 374 -7.12 -2.78 3.20
C THR A 374 -6.04 -2.10 4.06
N ILE A 375 -6.34 -0.93 4.62
CA ILE A 375 -5.42 -0.20 5.49
C ILE A 375 -5.07 -1.03 6.72
N PHE A 376 -6.02 -1.75 7.32
CA PHE A 376 -5.79 -2.63 8.47
C PHE A 376 -4.79 -3.74 8.14
N VAL A 377 -5.03 -4.48 7.05
CA VAL A 377 -4.14 -5.59 6.65
C VAL A 377 -2.73 -5.10 6.34
N TRP A 378 -2.61 -3.95 5.69
CA TRP A 378 -1.32 -3.34 5.37
C TRP A 378 -0.63 -2.74 6.61
N SER A 379 -1.36 -2.04 7.48
CA SER A 379 -0.87 -1.50 8.76
C SER A 379 -0.43 -2.59 9.73
N ALA A 380 -1.14 -3.71 9.79
CA ALA A 380 -0.74 -4.88 10.59
C ALA A 380 0.64 -5.42 10.19
N ARG A 381 0.98 -5.40 8.89
CA ARG A 381 2.34 -5.72 8.43
C ARG A 381 3.36 -4.73 9.00
N TYR A 382 3.08 -3.43 8.98
CA TYR A 382 3.98 -2.41 9.53
C TYR A 382 4.18 -2.59 11.04
N VAL A 383 3.10 -2.79 11.78
CA VAL A 383 3.12 -3.01 13.23
C VAL A 383 3.88 -4.31 13.55
N ASN A 384 3.61 -5.39 12.84
CA ASN A 384 4.33 -6.66 13.04
C ASN A 384 5.84 -6.50 12.80
N ILE A 385 6.25 -5.78 11.75
CA ILE A 385 7.67 -5.50 11.49
C ILE A 385 8.28 -4.62 12.59
N ALA A 386 7.56 -3.59 13.03
CA ALA A 386 8.02 -2.70 14.10
C ALA A 386 8.18 -3.43 15.44
N LEU A 387 7.26 -4.35 15.77
CA LEU A 387 7.29 -5.12 17.02
C LEU A 387 8.34 -6.24 16.99
N THR A 388 8.49 -6.95 15.86
CA THR A 388 9.42 -8.09 15.76
C THR A 388 10.89 -7.69 15.59
N ARG A 389 11.17 -6.43 15.23
CA ARG A 389 12.54 -5.94 15.02
C ARG A 389 12.81 -4.69 15.83
N HIS A 390 13.29 -4.88 17.06
CA HIS A 390 13.74 -3.82 17.98
C HIS A 390 14.97 -2.99 17.51
N ASN A 391 15.40 -3.11 16.26
CA ASN A 391 16.62 -2.47 15.78
C ASN A 391 16.28 -1.20 14.99
N ASP A 392 16.57 -0.03 15.56
CA ASP A 392 16.26 1.32 15.03
C ASP A 392 16.83 1.61 13.62
N ASN A 393 17.73 0.75 13.14
CA ASN A 393 18.41 0.87 11.85
C ASN A 393 17.67 0.19 10.68
N VAL A 394 16.58 -0.53 10.93
CA VAL A 394 15.84 -1.23 9.87
C VAL A 394 14.75 -0.30 9.32
N LEU A 395 14.86 0.07 8.04
CA LEU A 395 13.82 0.79 7.31
C LEU A 395 12.56 -0.08 7.23
N ILE A 396 11.48 0.32 7.88
CA ILE A 396 10.26 -0.47 8.09
C ILE A 396 9.45 -0.61 6.78
N LEU A 397 9.41 0.45 5.97
CA LEU A 397 8.60 0.62 4.76
C LEU A 397 9.41 0.48 3.47
N LEU A 398 10.72 0.71 3.55
CA LEU A 398 11.64 0.69 2.41
C LEU A 398 12.35 -0.66 2.21
N ARG A 399 11.90 -1.71 2.91
CA ARG A 399 12.52 -3.04 2.80
C ARG A 399 12.40 -3.53 1.35
N GLY A 400 13.54 -3.62 0.68
CA GLY A 400 13.67 -4.22 -0.64
C GLY A 400 13.19 -5.67 -0.61
N GLU A 401 12.52 -6.06 -1.69
CA GLU A 401 12.21 -7.45 -1.99
C GLU A 401 13.51 -8.27 -2.07
N VAL A 402 13.40 -9.58 -1.86
CA VAL A 402 14.52 -10.50 -2.03
C VAL A 402 14.95 -10.48 -3.50
N GLU A 403 16.11 -9.90 -3.79
CA GLU A 403 16.70 -9.92 -5.11
C GLU A 403 17.86 -10.92 -5.16
N PHE A 404 18.07 -11.53 -6.32
CA PHE A 404 19.26 -12.34 -6.52
C PHE A 404 20.50 -11.46 -6.53
N ASP A 405 21.51 -11.81 -5.73
CA ASP A 405 22.79 -11.08 -5.64
C ASP A 405 23.65 -11.34 -6.88
N TYR A 406 23.23 -10.77 -8.00
CA TYR A 406 23.92 -10.89 -9.28
C TYR A 406 25.30 -10.21 -9.25
N GLU A 407 25.46 -9.14 -8.48
CA GLU A 407 26.72 -8.41 -8.35
C GLU A 407 27.74 -9.20 -7.53
N GLY A 408 27.33 -9.78 -6.40
CA GLY A 408 28.14 -10.66 -5.57
C GLY A 408 28.51 -11.95 -6.31
N TRP A 409 27.56 -12.55 -7.03
CA TRP A 409 27.84 -13.70 -7.91
C TRP A 409 28.79 -13.35 -9.06
N LYS A 410 28.65 -12.17 -9.66
CA LYS A 410 29.57 -11.67 -10.71
C LYS A 410 30.97 -11.39 -10.14
N ARG A 411 31.09 -10.92 -8.89
CA ARG A 411 32.38 -10.78 -8.20
C ARG A 411 33.00 -12.12 -7.84
N GLN A 412 32.23 -13.08 -7.33
CA GLN A 412 32.70 -14.42 -7.00
C GLN A 412 33.14 -15.20 -8.25
N SER A 413 32.41 -15.08 -9.36
CA SER A 413 32.81 -15.67 -10.65
C SER A 413 34.06 -15.02 -11.25
N ARG A 414 34.32 -13.72 -10.97
CA ARG A 414 35.57 -13.04 -11.33
C ARG A 414 36.74 -13.40 -10.41
N LEU A 415 36.52 -13.53 -9.10
CA LEU A 415 37.55 -13.90 -8.11
C LEU A 415 37.99 -15.36 -8.24
N GLY A 416 37.10 -16.26 -8.68
CA GLY A 416 37.46 -17.64 -9.06
C GLY A 416 38.37 -17.73 -10.29
N THR A 417 38.70 -16.61 -10.95
CA THR A 417 39.69 -16.55 -12.05
C THR A 417 41.10 -16.21 -11.59
N GLY A 418 41.30 -15.82 -10.32
CA GLY A 418 42.58 -15.33 -9.80
C GLY A 418 43.47 -16.38 -9.13
N ASN A 419 42.99 -17.62 -8.98
CA ASN A 419 43.77 -18.75 -8.46
C ASN A 419 43.73 -19.91 -9.46
N LYS A 420 44.46 -19.76 -10.56
CA LYS A 420 45.11 -20.86 -11.27
C LYS A 420 46.42 -20.37 -11.85
#